data_AF-A0A1Q3AR00-F1
#
_entry.id   AF-A0A1Q3AR00-F1
#
_cell.length_a   1.000
_cell.length_b   1.000
_cell.length_c   1.000
_cell.angle_alpha   90.00
_cell.angle_beta   90.00
_cell.angle_gamma   90.00
#
_symmetry.space_group_name_H-M   'P 1'
#
loop_
_entity.id
_entity.type
_entity.pdbx_description
1 polymer ?
#
loop_
_entity_poly.entity_id
_entity_poly.type
_entity_poly.pdbx_seq_one_letter_code
_entity_poly.pdbx_strand_id
1 'polypeptide(L)'
;MERTVKSIIMVCLVLGLLVGQSKASFKNCYKDCLLECALTSHKSIVLCPAKCLKDCILTPSSDNSPSTHNYCKLGCASSLCTHLSTKENPGEEKVEACVDSCSKTCTQN
;
A
#
# COMPACT_ATOMS: atom_id res chain seq x y z
N MET A 1 34.31 16.38 2.96
CA MET A 1 32.92 16.40 2.42
C MET A 1 32.40 15.01 2.10
N GLU A 2 33.14 14.15 1.41
CA GLU A 2 32.65 12.83 0.95
C GLU A 2 32.14 11.90 2.05
N ARG A 3 32.76 11.90 3.25
CA ARG A 3 32.29 11.07 4.38
C ARG A 3 30.94 11.53 4.94
N THR A 4 30.70 12.83 5.02
CA THR A 4 29.43 13.40 5.48
C THR A 4 28.31 13.11 4.48
N VAL A 5 28.58 13.23 3.18
CA VAL A 5 27.61 12.93 2.11
C VAL A 5 27.27 11.43 2.11
N LYS A 6 28.28 10.55 2.24
CA LYS A 6 28.06 9.10 2.37
C LYS A 6 27.22 8.74 3.61
N SER A 7 27.48 9.40 4.74
CA SER A 7 26.71 9.20 5.97
C SER A 7 25.25 9.65 5.81
N ILE A 8 25.01 10.79 5.15
CA ILE A 8 23.66 11.30 4.88
C ILE A 8 22.93 10.36 3.93
N ILE A 9 23.56 9.92 2.85
CA ILE A 9 22.96 8.95 1.90
C ILE A 9 22.61 7.65 2.62
N MET A 10 23.50 7.13 3.46
CA MET A 10 23.23 5.90 4.22
C MET A 10 22.07 6.08 5.20
N VAL A 11 21.99 7.22 5.91
CA VAL A 11 20.86 7.54 6.79
C VAL A 11 19.56 7.71 6.01
N CYS A 12 19.57 8.38 4.86
CA CYS A 12 18.40 8.53 3.99
C CYS A 12 17.93 7.18 3.41
N LEU A 13 18.86 6.30 3.02
CA LEU A 13 18.54 4.95 2.57
C LEU A 13 17.95 4.12 3.71
N VAL A 14 18.54 4.18 4.91
CA VAL A 14 18.03 3.46 6.08
C VAL A 14 16.66 3.98 6.50
N LEU A 15 16.45 5.29 6.54
CA LEU A 15 15.13 5.89 6.83
C LEU A 15 14.09 5.58 5.74
N GLY A 16 14.48 5.60 4.46
CA GLY A 16 13.61 5.20 3.36
C GLY A 16 13.23 3.71 3.40
N LEU A 17 14.13 2.85 3.86
CA LEU A 17 13.85 1.42 4.09
C LEU A 17 12.97 1.20 5.34
N LEU A 18 13.16 2.01 6.40
CA LEU A 18 12.39 1.94 7.65
C LEU A 18 10.93 2.41 7.47
N VAL A 19 10.68 3.41 6.61
CA VAL A 19 9.32 3.84 6.25
C VAL A 19 8.51 2.68 5.62
N GLY A 20 9.18 1.73 4.96
CA GLY A 20 8.55 0.57 4.32
C GLY A 20 8.33 -0.66 5.20
N GLN A 21 8.83 -0.69 6.45
CA GLN A 21 8.74 -1.88 7.33
C GLN A 21 7.69 -1.79 8.44
N SER A 22 6.95 -0.69 8.53
CA SER A 22 5.91 -0.58 9.55
C SER A 22 4.77 -1.55 9.22
N LYS A 23 4.44 -2.44 10.16
CA LYS A 23 3.10 -3.07 10.23
C LYS A 23 2.07 -2.00 10.55
N ALA A 24 1.93 -1.03 9.66
CA ALA A 24 0.85 -0.08 9.68
C ALA A 24 -0.44 -0.87 9.39
N SER A 25 -1.53 -0.61 10.13
CA SER A 25 -2.86 -1.12 9.75
C SER A 25 -3.08 -0.84 8.27
N PHE A 26 -3.83 -1.69 7.57
CA PHE A 26 -4.11 -1.51 6.14
C PHE A 26 -4.55 -0.07 5.83
N LYS A 27 -5.42 0.51 6.66
CA LYS A 27 -5.80 1.93 6.62
C LYS A 27 -4.63 2.91 6.51
N ASN A 28 -3.64 2.80 7.40
CA ASN A 28 -2.50 3.71 7.44
C ASN A 28 -1.58 3.48 6.24
N CYS A 29 -1.29 2.22 5.89
CA CYS A 29 -0.52 1.90 4.69
C CYS A 29 -1.15 2.50 3.44
N TYR A 30 -2.46 2.31 3.27
CA TYR A 30 -3.19 2.74 2.09
C TYR A 30 -3.25 4.26 1.98
N LYS A 31 -3.50 4.94 3.11
CA LYS A 31 -3.51 6.40 3.20
C LYS A 31 -2.14 7.00 2.85
N ASP A 32 -1.08 6.50 3.46
CA ASP A 32 0.27 7.03 3.26
C ASP A 32 0.73 6.78 1.82
N CYS A 33 0.45 5.59 1.27
CA CYS A 33 0.75 5.28 -0.12
C CYS A 33 -0.01 6.18 -1.11
N LEU A 34 -1.31 6.44 -0.87
CA LEU A 34 -2.10 7.31 -1.74
C LEU A 34 -1.58 8.75 -1.71
N LEU A 35 -1.21 9.26 -0.54
CA LEU A 35 -0.62 10.59 -0.40
C LEU A 35 0.71 10.67 -1.16
N GLU A 36 1.61 9.71 -0.96
CA GLU A 36 2.90 9.67 -1.66
C GLU A 36 2.72 9.56 -3.19
N CYS A 37 1.81 8.70 -3.65
CA CYS A 37 1.52 8.52 -5.06
C CYS A 37 0.93 9.78 -5.70
N ALA A 38 0.05 10.49 -4.99
CA ALA A 38 -0.51 11.76 -5.44
C ALA A 38 0.55 12.86 -5.56
N LEU A 39 1.56 12.87 -4.69
CA LEU A 39 2.65 13.86 -4.70
C LEU A 39 3.70 13.57 -5.79
N THR A 40 3.94 12.31 -6.15
CA THR A 40 4.99 11.92 -7.10
C THR A 40 4.50 11.70 -8.53
N SER A 41 3.22 11.37 -8.75
CA SER A 41 2.74 10.91 -10.07
C SER A 41 1.62 11.78 -10.66
N HIS A 42 1.99 12.78 -11.47
CA HIS A 42 1.03 13.62 -12.22
C HIS A 42 0.19 12.85 -13.28
N LYS A 43 0.66 11.71 -13.79
CA LYS A 43 -0.04 10.90 -14.81
C LYS A 43 -0.71 9.64 -14.26
N SER A 44 -0.42 9.25 -13.02
CA SER A 44 -0.80 7.93 -12.46
C SER A 44 -1.81 8.00 -11.31
N ILE A 45 -2.42 9.16 -11.04
CA ILE A 45 -3.43 9.33 -9.97
C ILE A 45 -4.56 8.29 -10.08
N VAL A 46 -4.99 7.93 -11.29
CA VAL A 46 -6.02 6.92 -11.53
C VAL A 46 -5.55 5.51 -11.14
N LEU A 47 -4.25 5.24 -11.26
CA LEU A 47 -3.64 3.94 -10.93
C LEU A 47 -3.16 3.86 -9.48
N CYS A 48 -3.09 5.00 -8.77
CA CYS A 48 -2.62 5.06 -7.38
C CYS A 48 -3.43 4.12 -6.45
N PRO A 49 -4.77 4.09 -6.47
CA PRO A 49 -5.55 3.15 -5.65
C PRO A 49 -5.15 1.69 -5.86
N ALA A 50 -5.03 1.26 -7.13
CA ALA A 50 -4.65 -0.11 -7.46
C ALA A 50 -3.20 -0.43 -7.06
N LYS A 51 -2.28 0.52 -7.26
CA LYS A 51 -0.89 0.40 -6.82
C LYS A 51 -0.79 0.26 -5.30
N CYS A 52 -1.52 1.10 -4.56
CA CYS A 52 -1.52 1.07 -3.10
C CYS A 52 -2.19 -0.18 -2.53
N LEU A 53 -3.25 -0.68 -3.17
CA LEU A 53 -3.81 -1.99 -2.82
C LEU A 53 -2.77 -3.09 -2.95
N LYS A 54 -2.04 -3.14 -4.08
CA LYS A 54 -0.98 -4.12 -4.28
C LYS A 54 0.10 -4.01 -3.20
N ASP A 55 0.61 -2.80 -3.00
CA ASP A 55 1.75 -2.56 -2.11
C ASP A 55 1.37 -2.82 -0.64
N CYS A 56 0.11 -2.58 -0.23
CA CYS A 56 -0.39 -2.80 1.14
C CYS A 56 -0.97 -4.20 1.41
N ILE A 57 -1.44 -4.94 0.39
CA ILE A 57 -1.96 -6.31 0.55
C ILE A 57 -0.85 -7.34 0.38
N LEU A 58 0.08 -7.09 -0.54
CA LEU A 58 1.19 -8.01 -0.83
C LEU A 58 2.45 -7.68 -0.02
N THR A 59 2.38 -6.75 0.96
CA THR A 59 3.55 -6.40 1.79
C THR A 59 4.12 -7.65 2.44
N PRO A 60 5.37 -8.04 2.14
CA PRO A 60 5.95 -9.24 2.69
C PRO A 60 6.15 -9.05 4.20
N SER A 61 5.43 -9.84 4.98
CA SER A 61 5.63 -9.90 6.43
C SER A 61 6.86 -10.76 6.71
N SER A 62 8.03 -10.13 6.76
CA SER A 62 9.38 -10.61 7.12
C SER A 62 9.93 -11.95 6.59
N ASP A 63 9.15 -12.96 6.23
CA ASP A 63 9.68 -14.28 5.81
C ASP A 63 8.73 -15.11 4.93
N ASN A 64 7.57 -14.59 4.52
CA ASN A 64 6.63 -15.35 3.68
C ASN A 64 6.31 -14.62 2.38
N SER A 65 6.43 -15.33 1.26
CA SER A 65 5.84 -14.92 -0.02
C SER A 65 4.33 -14.67 0.14
N PRO A 66 3.72 -13.76 -0.64
CA PRO A 66 2.29 -13.51 -0.56
C PRO A 66 1.51 -14.82 -0.72
N SER A 67 0.57 -15.09 0.18
CA SER A 67 -0.25 -16.30 0.13
C SER A 67 -1.30 -16.23 -0.99
N THR A 68 -1.87 -17.38 -1.38
CA THR A 68 -3.05 -17.44 -2.27
C THR A 68 -4.19 -16.55 -1.77
N HIS A 69 -4.38 -16.48 -0.45
CA HIS A 69 -5.35 -15.59 0.19
C HIS A 69 -5.08 -14.11 -0.15
N ASN A 70 -3.82 -13.67 -0.10
CA ASN A 70 -3.44 -12.29 -0.43
C ASN A 70 -3.70 -11.97 -1.89
N TYR A 71 -3.41 -12.89 -2.81
CA TYR A 71 -3.71 -12.72 -4.24
C TYR A 71 -5.22 -12.66 -4.51
N CYS A 72 -6.02 -13.52 -3.87
CA CYS A 72 -7.47 -13.45 -3.95
C CYS A 72 -7.99 -12.10 -3.44
N LYS A 73 -7.52 -11.67 -2.26
CA LYS A 73 -7.88 -10.38 -1.65
C LYS A 73 -7.55 -9.22 -2.59
N LEU A 74 -6.37 -9.23 -3.21
CA LEU A 74 -5.94 -8.20 -4.16
C LEU A 74 -6.82 -8.19 -5.43
N GLY A 75 -7.13 -9.35 -6.01
CA GLY A 75 -7.98 -9.43 -7.20
C GLY A 75 -9.38 -8.87 -6.93
N CYS A 76 -9.99 -9.31 -5.82
CA CYS A 76 -11.29 -8.80 -5.38
C CYS A 76 -11.26 -7.29 -5.12
N ALA A 77 -10.27 -6.81 -4.36
CA ALA A 77 -10.20 -5.40 -3.99
C ALA A 77 -9.90 -4.49 -5.18
N SER A 78 -9.07 -4.94 -6.12
CA SER A 78 -8.80 -4.19 -7.36
C SER A 78 -10.06 -4.00 -8.19
N SER A 79 -10.95 -5.02 -8.20
CA SER A 79 -12.21 -4.99 -8.94
C SER A 79 -13.32 -4.19 -8.25
N LEU A 80 -13.38 -4.20 -6.91
CA LEU A 80 -14.53 -3.68 -6.16
C LEU A 80 -14.23 -2.41 -5.34
N CYS A 81 -12.99 -2.22 -4.89
CA CYS A 81 -12.67 -1.21 -3.88
C CYS A 81 -11.99 0.05 -4.46
N THR A 82 -11.40 0.00 -5.65
CA THR A 82 -10.63 1.11 -6.24
C THR A 82 -11.46 2.38 -6.47
N HIS A 83 -12.73 2.23 -6.82
CA HIS A 83 -13.68 3.34 -7.02
C HIS A 83 -14.07 4.06 -5.72
N LEU A 84 -13.76 3.50 -4.55
CA LEU A 84 -14.08 4.11 -3.26
C LEU A 84 -13.10 5.22 -2.88
N SER A 85 -11.95 5.28 -3.55
CA SER A 85 -10.97 6.37 -3.40
C SER A 85 -11.19 7.43 -4.47
N THR A 86 -11.11 8.70 -4.07
CA THR A 86 -11.12 9.84 -4.98
C THR A 86 -9.82 10.63 -4.84
N LYS A 87 -9.62 11.61 -5.73
CA LYS A 87 -8.45 12.48 -5.69
C LYS A 87 -8.40 13.31 -4.40
N GLU A 88 -9.55 13.80 -3.93
CA GLU A 88 -9.63 14.60 -2.71
C GLU A 88 -9.73 13.77 -1.43
N ASN A 89 -10.24 12.53 -1.52
CA ASN A 89 -10.47 11.69 -0.35
C ASN A 89 -9.98 10.26 -0.61
N PRO A 90 -8.92 9.79 0.08
CA PRO A 90 -8.43 8.43 -0.07
C PRO A 90 -9.47 7.37 0.30
N GLY A 91 -10.48 7.70 1.10
CA GLY A 91 -11.56 6.79 1.46
C GLY A 91 -11.06 5.56 2.23
N GLU A 92 -9.98 5.72 2.99
CA GLU A 92 -9.18 4.64 3.58
C GLU A 92 -10.02 3.68 4.43
N GLU A 93 -11.00 4.19 5.17
CA GLU A 93 -11.92 3.37 5.98
C GLU A 93 -12.87 2.54 5.12
N LYS A 94 -13.39 3.11 4.03
CA LYS A 94 -14.28 2.40 3.10
C LYS A 94 -13.52 1.35 2.32
N VAL A 95 -12.29 1.67 1.91
CA VAL A 95 -11.41 0.72 1.22
C VAL A 95 -11.00 -0.41 2.17
N GLU A 96 -10.66 -0.11 3.43
CA GLU A 96 -10.36 -1.14 4.44
C GLU A 96 -11.54 -2.09 4.65
N ALA A 97 -12.75 -1.55 4.88
CA ALA A 97 -13.95 -2.37 5.03
C ALA A 97 -14.28 -3.22 3.78
N CYS A 98 -14.05 -2.68 2.59
CA CYS A 98 -14.21 -3.41 1.33
C CYS A 98 -13.17 -4.53 1.19
N VAL A 99 -11.91 -4.26 1.53
CA VAL A 99 -10.80 -5.22 1.54
C VAL A 99 -11.05 -6.33 2.57
N ASP A 100 -11.59 -6.02 3.73
CA ASP A 100 -12.00 -7.01 4.73
C ASP A 100 -13.17 -7.88 4.27
N SER A 101 -14.12 -7.29 3.53
CA SER A 101 -15.20 -8.05 2.89
C SER A 101 -14.63 -9.03 1.85
N CYS A 102 -13.68 -8.58 1.02
CA CYS A 102 -12.94 -9.45 0.11
C CYS A 102 -12.18 -10.56 0.85
N SER A 103 -11.58 -10.27 2.00
CA SER A 103 -10.92 -11.27 2.85
C SER A 103 -11.87 -12.41 3.21
N LYS A 104 -13.09 -12.07 3.66
CA LYS A 104 -14.11 -13.03 4.06
C LYS A 104 -14.56 -13.88 2.87
N THR A 105 -14.79 -13.26 1.71
CA THR A 105 -15.12 -13.97 0.46
C THR A 105 -14.02 -14.96 0.05
N CYS A 106 -12.76 -14.58 0.22
CA CYS A 106 -11.61 -15.43 -0.12
C CYS A 106 -11.38 -16.61 0.85
N THR A 107 -11.93 -16.56 2.06
CA THR A 107 -11.90 -17.72 3.00
C THR A 107 -13.09 -18.66 2.82
N GLN A 108 -14.15 -18.21 2.14
CA GLN A 108 -15.42 -18.94 2.03
C GLN A 108 -15.56 -19.78 0.74
N ASN A 109 -14.47 -19.93 -0.04
CA ASN A 109 -14.43 -20.70 -1.28
C ASN A 109 -13.31 -21.74 -1.27
#